data_AF-A0A7W1FB11-F1
#
_entry.id   AF-A0A7W1FB11-F1
#
_cell.length_a   1.000
_cell.length_b   1.000
_cell.length_c   1.000
_cell.angle_alpha   90.00
_cell.angle_beta   90.00
_cell.angle_gamma   90.00
#
_symmetry.space_group_name_H-M   'P 1'
#
loop_
_entity.id
_entity.type
_entity.pdbx_description
1 polymer ?
#
loop_
_entity_poly.entity_id
_entity_poly.type
_entity_poly.pdbx_seq_one_letter_code
_entity_poly.pdbx_strand_id
1 'polypeptide(L)'
;MFTNYGNFIPGSVEKVIQDDAPEEKYRNKFLATAMVNLNMVDTIGSGIRKMFLFQKARFFPMPEYDFSNNRVKVTVIGKVLDMDYASVLARDKDLTLEEIIMLDKVQKGKGKNLSQAEAQHLKKKNLGRVSKVMPFLI
;
A
#
# COMPACT_ATOMS: atom_id res chain seq x y z
N MET A 1 -0.58 -8.95 12.07
CA MET A 1 -1.90 -8.78 11.43
C MET A 1 -2.81 -8.08 12.42
N PHE A 2 -3.57 -7.09 11.97
CA PHE A 2 -4.56 -6.36 12.78
C PHE A 2 -5.94 -6.54 12.14
N THR A 3 -6.99 -6.63 12.95
CA THR A 3 -8.37 -6.80 12.47
C THR A 3 -9.32 -5.97 13.31
N ASN A 4 -10.30 -5.33 12.67
CA ASN A 4 -11.34 -4.55 13.32
C ASN A 4 -12.70 -4.81 12.66
N TYR A 5 -13.79 -4.70 13.41
CA TYR A 5 -15.14 -4.83 12.86
C TYR A 5 -15.61 -3.55 12.18
N GLY A 6 -16.43 -3.70 11.16
CA GLY A 6 -16.99 -2.61 10.39
C GLY A 6 -16.32 -2.44 9.03
N ASN A 7 -16.70 -1.37 8.34
CA ASN A 7 -16.29 -1.12 6.96
C ASN A 7 -15.16 -0.09 6.87
N PHE A 8 -14.46 -0.07 5.75
CA PHE A 8 -13.49 0.97 5.43
C PHE A 8 -14.22 2.21 4.86
N ILE A 9 -14.36 3.28 5.67
CA ILE A 9 -15.12 4.48 5.29
C ILE A 9 -14.63 5.14 4.00
N PRO A 10 -13.31 5.29 3.76
CA PRO A 10 -12.82 6.00 2.58
C PRO A 10 -13.14 5.29 1.25
N GLY A 11 -13.62 4.04 1.28
CA GLY A 11 -13.94 3.24 0.10
C GLY A 11 -12.77 2.37 -0.36
N SER A 12 -11.62 2.96 -0.69
CA SER A 12 -10.43 2.22 -1.12
C SER A 12 -9.12 2.81 -0.58
N VAL A 13 -8.10 1.96 -0.48
CA VAL A 13 -6.77 2.36 0.00
C VAL A 13 -6.08 3.23 -1.05
N GLU A 14 -6.29 2.91 -2.32
CA GLU A 14 -5.78 3.65 -3.47
C GLU A 14 -6.23 5.11 -3.42
N LYS A 15 -7.52 5.35 -3.15
CA LYS A 15 -8.06 6.70 -3.00
C LYS A 15 -7.37 7.46 -1.87
N VAL A 16 -7.19 6.83 -0.70
CA VAL A 16 -6.51 7.47 0.44
C VAL A 16 -5.05 7.81 0.12
N ILE A 17 -4.38 6.98 -0.66
CA ILE A 17 -2.98 7.20 -1.06
C ILE A 17 -2.88 8.35 -2.08
N GLN A 18 -3.84 8.47 -3.00
CA GLN A 18 -3.88 9.49 -4.06
C GLN A 18 -4.33 10.86 -3.55
N ASP A 19 -5.39 10.90 -2.75
CA ASP A 19 -6.02 12.16 -2.35
C ASP A 19 -5.16 12.95 -1.34
N ASP A 20 -4.23 12.30 -0.62
CA ASP A 20 -3.33 12.86 0.41
C ASP A 20 -4.03 13.85 1.37
N ALA A 21 -5.33 13.67 1.55
CA ALA A 21 -6.20 14.58 2.28
C ALA A 21 -6.73 13.89 3.55
N PRO A 22 -6.89 14.64 4.66
CA PRO A 22 -7.50 14.09 5.85
C PRO A 22 -8.92 13.62 5.55
N GLU A 23 -9.24 12.40 5.99
CA GLU A 23 -10.62 11.92 6.01
C GLU A 23 -11.44 12.86 6.91
N GLU A 24 -12.38 13.61 6.33
CA GLU A 24 -13.24 14.53 7.08
C GLU A 24 -14.18 13.78 8.03
N LYS A 25 -14.38 12.48 7.82
CA LYS A 25 -15.42 11.69 8.47
C LYS A 25 -14.86 10.54 9.33
N TYR A 26 -14.77 10.79 10.63
CA TYR A 26 -14.48 9.75 11.63
C TYR A 26 -15.77 9.07 12.13
N ARG A 27 -15.74 7.74 12.33
CA ARG A 27 -16.87 6.99 12.93
C ARG A 27 -17.26 7.53 14.31
N ASN A 28 -16.24 7.76 15.14
CA ASN A 28 -16.40 8.33 16.46
C ASN A 28 -15.51 9.57 16.56
N LYS A 29 -16.12 10.72 16.30
CA LYS A 29 -15.43 12.01 16.34
C LYS A 29 -14.85 12.31 17.72
N PHE A 30 -15.59 12.01 18.79
CA PHE A 30 -15.13 12.24 20.17
C PHE A 30 -13.84 11.46 20.48
N LEU A 31 -13.80 10.17 20.14
CA LEU A 31 -12.61 9.35 20.31
C LEU A 31 -11.44 9.87 19.46
N ALA A 32 -11.67 10.18 18.19
CA ALA A 32 -10.63 10.70 17.30
C ALA A 32 -10.03 12.01 17.86
N THR A 33 -10.88 12.94 18.31
CA THR A 33 -10.45 14.18 18.97
C THR A 33 -9.67 13.91 20.26
N ALA A 34 -10.11 12.96 21.09
CA ALA A 34 -9.38 12.59 22.30
C ALA A 34 -7.97 12.02 21.98
N MET A 35 -7.86 11.14 20.99
CA MET A 35 -6.57 10.57 20.56
C MET A 35 -5.61 11.63 20.00
N VAL A 36 -6.14 12.61 19.27
CA VAL A 36 -5.37 13.79 18.83
C VAL A 36 -4.88 14.58 20.04
N ASN A 37 -5.75 14.92 20.98
CA ASN A 37 -5.40 15.72 22.16
C ASN A 37 -4.39 15.01 23.08
N LEU A 38 -4.35 13.67 23.05
CA LEU A 38 -3.37 12.84 23.77
C LEU A 38 -2.10 12.57 22.96
N ASN A 39 -1.91 13.21 21.79
CA ASN A 39 -0.76 13.01 20.90
C ASN A 39 -0.54 11.55 20.47
N MET A 40 -1.61 10.74 20.42
CA MET A 40 -1.53 9.34 19.97
C MET A 40 -1.60 9.20 18.45
N VAL A 41 -2.26 10.15 17.78
CA VAL A 41 -2.42 10.18 16.33
C VAL A 41 -2.26 11.61 15.81
N ASP A 42 -1.74 11.74 14.60
CA ASP A 42 -1.70 13.03 13.91
C ASP A 42 -3.12 13.48 13.52
N THR A 43 -3.35 14.79 13.47
CA THR A 43 -4.59 15.41 12.95
C THR A 43 -4.79 15.26 11.45
N ILE A 44 -3.77 14.78 10.72
CA ILE A 44 -3.75 14.74 9.26
C ILE A 44 -3.82 13.28 8.82
N GLY A 45 -4.88 12.91 8.07
CA GLY A 45 -5.24 11.55 7.60
C GLY A 45 -4.25 10.84 6.67
N SER A 46 -2.99 11.22 6.73
CA SER A 46 -1.85 10.63 6.04
C SER A 46 -1.38 9.29 6.64
N GLY A 47 -1.95 8.79 7.74
CA GLY A 47 -1.43 7.61 8.45
C GLY A 47 -1.24 6.37 7.55
N ILE A 48 -2.19 6.11 6.65
CA ILE A 48 -2.07 5.03 5.66
C ILE A 48 -0.95 5.34 4.67
N ARG A 49 -0.90 6.54 4.09
CA ARG A 49 0.17 6.92 3.15
C ARG A 49 1.56 6.88 3.81
N LYS A 50 1.71 7.38 5.04
CA LYS A 50 2.92 7.30 5.86
C LYS A 50 3.35 5.85 6.05
N MET A 51 2.42 4.92 6.32
CA MET A 51 2.74 3.50 6.41
C MET A 51 3.37 2.96 5.12
N PHE A 52 2.80 3.30 3.96
CA PHE A 52 3.35 2.91 2.66
C PHE A 52 4.75 3.50 2.43
N LEU A 53 4.95 4.78 2.79
CA LEU A 53 6.26 5.44 2.71
C LEU A 53 7.29 4.79 3.65
N PHE A 54 6.90 4.38 4.85
CA PHE A 54 7.79 3.66 5.78
C PHE A 54 8.16 2.27 5.27
N GLN A 55 7.22 1.55 4.66
CA GLN A 55 7.52 0.26 4.01
C GLN A 55 8.49 0.46 2.83
N LYS A 56 8.28 1.49 2.00
CA LYS A 56 9.20 1.86 0.91
C LYS A 56 10.61 2.12 1.44
N ALA A 57 10.74 2.95 2.48
CA ALA A 57 12.03 3.34 3.05
C ALA A 57 12.82 2.15 3.61
N ARG A 58 12.13 1.10 4.07
CA ARG A 58 12.73 -0.13 4.61
C ARG A 58 12.84 -1.25 3.57
N PHE A 59 12.46 -1.00 2.33
CA PHE A 59 12.38 -1.99 1.24
C PHE A 59 11.46 -3.17 1.56
N PHE A 60 10.47 -2.95 2.43
CA PHE A 60 9.49 -3.95 2.81
C PHE A 60 8.31 -3.96 1.84
N PRO A 61 7.59 -5.08 1.73
CA PRO A 61 6.36 -5.15 0.95
C PRO A 61 5.32 -4.15 1.44
N MET A 62 4.47 -3.66 0.54
CA MET A 62 3.38 -2.76 0.93
C MET A 62 2.37 -3.47 1.86
N PRO A 63 1.65 -2.76 2.74
CA PRO A 63 0.64 -3.39 3.58
C PRO A 63 -0.52 -3.95 2.74
N GLU A 64 -1.10 -5.07 3.17
CA GLU A 64 -2.29 -5.63 2.53
C GLU A 64 -3.54 -5.31 3.34
N TYR A 65 -4.61 -4.95 2.63
CA TYR A 65 -5.91 -4.65 3.21
C TYR A 65 -6.95 -5.64 2.67
N ASP A 66 -7.81 -6.13 3.56
CA ASP A 66 -8.94 -7.00 3.25
C ASP A 66 -10.17 -6.46 3.97
N PHE A 67 -11.19 -6.15 3.16
CA PHE A 67 -12.45 -5.54 3.60
C PHE A 67 -13.64 -6.52 3.55
N SER A 68 -13.37 -7.81 3.38
CA SER A 68 -14.41 -8.84 3.36
C SER A 68 -15.06 -9.03 4.74
N ASN A 69 -16.28 -9.56 4.75
CA ASN A 69 -16.98 -9.98 5.97
C ASN A 69 -17.23 -8.85 6.99
N ASN A 70 -17.47 -7.61 6.53
CA ASN A 70 -17.71 -6.44 7.39
C ASN A 70 -16.60 -6.26 8.44
N ARG A 71 -15.35 -6.42 7.99
CA ARG A 71 -14.14 -6.23 8.79
C ARG A 71 -13.12 -5.45 7.98
N VAL A 72 -12.28 -4.72 8.71
CA VAL A 72 -11.06 -4.11 8.18
C VAL A 72 -9.88 -4.92 8.71
N LYS A 73 -9.21 -5.68 7.84
CA LYS A 73 -8.01 -6.44 8.16
C LYS A 73 -6.80 -5.79 7.49
N VAL A 74 -5.72 -5.62 8.25
CA VAL A 74 -4.44 -5.08 7.76
C VAL A 74 -3.31 -6.05 8.08
N THR A 75 -2.53 -6.40 7.06
CA THR A 75 -1.31 -7.20 7.19
C THR A 75 -0.10 -6.33 6.86
N VAL A 76 0.76 -6.10 7.84
CA VAL A 76 2.03 -5.38 7.69
C VAL A 76 3.16 -6.39 7.80
N ILE A 77 4.05 -6.42 6.79
CA ILE A 77 5.18 -7.34 6.73
C ILE A 77 6.44 -6.56 7.11
N GLY A 78 7.09 -6.96 8.20
CA GLY A 78 8.27 -6.29 8.76
C GLY A 78 9.62 -6.83 8.28
N LYS A 79 9.66 -7.38 7.07
CA LYS A 79 10.88 -7.96 6.47
C LYS A 79 10.83 -7.89 4.95
N VAL A 80 11.98 -7.97 4.31
CA VAL A 80 12.08 -8.15 2.86
C VAL A 80 11.46 -9.49 2.47
N LEU A 81 10.62 -9.48 1.43
CA LEU A 81 9.97 -10.68 0.88
C LEU A 81 10.69 -11.18 -0.37
N ASP A 82 11.09 -10.26 -1.24
CA ASP A 82 11.75 -10.53 -2.51
C ASP A 82 12.96 -9.58 -2.66
N MET A 83 14.13 -10.15 -2.93
CA MET A 83 15.38 -9.40 -3.05
C MET A 83 15.45 -8.56 -4.33
N ASP A 84 14.79 -8.97 -5.41
CA ASP A 84 14.73 -8.22 -6.66
C ASP A 84 13.85 -6.98 -6.47
N TYR A 85 12.72 -7.12 -5.77
CA TYR A 85 11.88 -5.98 -5.37
C TYR A 85 12.66 -4.97 -4.53
N ALA A 86 13.34 -5.45 -3.48
CA ALA A 86 14.13 -4.58 -2.61
C ALA A 86 15.27 -3.89 -3.39
N SER A 87 15.92 -4.60 -4.32
CA SER A 87 16.96 -4.05 -5.19
C SER A 87 16.43 -2.95 -6.11
N VAL A 88 15.23 -3.11 -6.67
CA VAL A 88 14.58 -2.09 -7.50
C VAL A 88 14.31 -0.83 -6.67
N LEU A 89 13.74 -0.96 -5.47
CA LEU A 89 13.51 0.19 -4.57
C LEU A 89 14.81 0.86 -4.08
N ALA A 90 15.89 0.09 -3.94
CA ALA A 90 17.17 0.61 -3.53
C ALA A 90 17.82 1.45 -4.65
N ARG A 91 17.74 0.97 -5.90
CA ARG A 91 18.38 1.57 -7.08
C ARG A 91 17.62 2.76 -7.64
N ASP A 92 16.29 2.67 -7.74
CA ASP A 92 15.46 3.69 -8.37
C ASP A 92 14.69 4.48 -7.29
N LYS A 93 15.18 5.69 -7.02
CA LYS A 93 14.58 6.58 -6.01
C LYS A 93 13.36 7.34 -6.54
N ASP A 94 13.24 7.44 -7.86
CA ASP A 94 12.20 8.21 -8.54
C ASP A 94 10.91 7.40 -8.77
N LEU A 95 10.90 6.13 -8.36
CA LEU A 95 9.70 5.30 -8.37
C LEU A 95 8.57 5.96 -7.59
N THR A 96 7.45 6.16 -8.30
CA THR A 96 6.22 6.67 -7.70
C THR A 96 5.63 5.63 -6.77
N LEU A 97 4.79 6.07 -5.82
CA LEU A 97 4.16 5.13 -4.90
C LEU A 97 3.24 4.14 -5.63
N GLU A 98 2.61 4.59 -6.71
CA GLU A 98 1.77 3.74 -7.57
C GLU A 98 2.59 2.64 -8.23
N GLU A 99 3.76 2.96 -8.81
CA GLU A 99 4.65 1.96 -9.42
C GLU A 99 5.12 0.93 -8.39
N ILE A 100 5.43 1.38 -7.17
CA ILE A 100 5.84 0.51 -6.08
C ILE A 100 4.70 -0.45 -5.69
N ILE A 101 3.46 0.03 -5.64
CA ILE A 101 2.28 -0.81 -5.38
C ILE A 101 2.10 -1.84 -6.51
N MET A 102 2.32 -1.45 -7.77
CA MET A 102 2.26 -2.40 -8.90
C MET A 102 3.34 -3.49 -8.77
N LEU A 103 4.58 -3.11 -8.46
CA LEU A 103 5.68 -4.05 -8.24
C LEU A 103 5.43 -4.96 -7.03
N ASP A 104 4.80 -4.43 -5.99
CA ASP A 104 4.41 -5.20 -4.81
C ASP A 104 3.34 -6.25 -5.13
N LYS A 105 2.38 -5.95 -6.02
CA LYS A 105 1.44 -6.96 -6.54
C LYS A 105 2.21 -8.08 -7.24
N VAL A 106 3.23 -7.76 -8.04
CA VAL A 106 4.05 -8.76 -8.73
C VAL A 106 4.81 -9.66 -7.76
N GLN A 107 5.57 -9.10 -6.81
CA GLN A 107 6.36 -9.90 -5.87
C GLN A 107 5.50 -10.86 -5.03
N LYS A 108 4.24 -10.48 -4.77
CA LYS A 108 3.28 -11.29 -4.00
C LYS A 108 2.53 -12.33 -4.84
N GLY A 109 2.90 -12.52 -6.11
CA GLY A 109 2.21 -13.43 -7.02
C GLY A 109 0.80 -12.97 -7.42
N LYS A 110 0.51 -11.68 -7.23
CA LYS A 110 -0.78 -11.03 -7.58
C LYS A 110 -0.67 -10.21 -8.87
N GLY A 111 0.36 -10.44 -9.69
CA GLY A 111 0.55 -9.76 -10.97
C GLY A 111 -0.65 -9.87 -11.94
N LYS A 112 -1.43 -10.95 -11.84
CA LYS A 112 -2.69 -11.13 -12.59
C LYS A 112 -3.79 -10.10 -12.25
N ASN A 113 -3.66 -9.40 -11.12
CA ASN A 113 -4.58 -8.34 -10.70
C ASN A 113 -4.16 -6.97 -11.26
N LEU A 114 -3.08 -6.89 -12.04
CA LEU A 114 -2.73 -5.68 -12.77
C LEU A 114 -3.65 -5.55 -13.99
N SER A 115 -4.15 -4.34 -14.22
CA SER A 115 -4.77 -3.96 -15.48
C SER A 115 -3.76 -4.02 -16.63
N GLN A 116 -4.26 -4.10 -17.86
CA GLN A 116 -3.40 -4.06 -19.05
C GLN A 116 -2.55 -2.78 -19.10
N ALA A 117 -3.10 -1.64 -18.67
CA ALA A 117 -2.38 -0.36 -18.62
C ALA A 117 -1.24 -0.39 -17.59
N GLU A 118 -1.48 -0.90 -16.37
CA GLU A 118 -0.42 -1.07 -15.35
C GLU A 118 0.69 -2.02 -15.86
N ALA A 119 0.31 -3.13 -16.48
CA ALA A 119 1.27 -4.10 -17.02
C ALA A 119 2.12 -3.51 -18.16
N GLN A 120 1.50 -2.77 -19.09
CA GLN A 120 2.21 -2.07 -20.16
C GLN A 120 3.14 -0.98 -19.62
N HIS A 121 2.71 -0.24 -18.58
CA HIS A 121 3.53 0.77 -17.91
C HIS A 121 4.79 0.16 -17.30
N LEU A 122 4.65 -0.93 -16.54
CA LEU A 122 5.80 -1.64 -15.96
C LEU A 122 6.75 -2.20 -17.04
N LYS A 123 6.20 -2.70 -18.16
CA LYS A 123 6.99 -3.19 -19.29
C LYS A 123 7.77 -2.07 -19.95
N LYS A 124 7.15 -0.92 -20.19
CA LYS A 124 7.79 0.26 -20.80
C LYS A 124 8.94 0.80 -19.95
N LYS A 125 8.81 0.76 -18.62
CA LYS A 125 9.87 1.16 -17.68
C LYS A 125 10.90 0.05 -17.38
N ASN A 126 10.80 -1.14 -18.00
CA ASN A 126 11.65 -2.31 -17.71
C ASN A 126 11.63 -2.77 -16.22
N LEU A 127 10.54 -2.51 -15.50
CA LEU A 127 10.39 -2.84 -14.07
C LEU A 127 9.70 -4.20 -13.82
N GLY A 128 9.08 -4.80 -14.84
CA GLY A 128 8.25 -6.02 -14.70
C GLY A 128 8.98 -7.33 -14.37
N ARG A 129 10.29 -7.30 -14.08
CA ARG A 129 11.10 -8.50 -13.75
C ARG A 129 11.29 -8.73 -12.26
N VAL A 130 10.53 -8.04 -11.42
CA VAL A 130 10.51 -8.32 -9.98
C VAL A 130 9.92 -9.72 -9.78
N SER A 131 10.68 -10.61 -9.12
CA SER A 131 10.32 -12.01 -8.90
C SER A 131 10.33 -12.91 -10.15
N LYS A 132 10.80 -14.15 -10.00
CA LYS A 132 10.78 -15.22 -11.03
C LYS A 132 9.36 -15.63 -11.49
N VAL A 133 8.32 -14.92 -11.04
CA VAL A 133 6.90 -15.30 -11.12
C VAL A 133 6.20 -14.71 -12.35
N MET A 134 6.84 -13.84 -13.14
CA MET A 134 6.27 -13.35 -14.42
C MET A 134 7.04 -13.82 -15.66
N PRO A 135 6.94 -15.12 -16.06
CA PRO A 135 7.30 -15.54 -17.41
C PRO A 135 6.24 -15.17 -18.47
N PHE A 136 5.06 -14.64 -18.11
CA PHE A 136 3.95 -14.47 -19.05
C PHE A 136 3.45 -13.02 -19.13
N LEU A 137 4.11 -12.23 -19.98
CA LEU A 137 3.58 -11.02 -20.62
C LEU A 137 3.99 -10.99 -22.11
N ILE A 138 4.03 -12.19 -22.71
CA ILE A 138 4.14 -12.43 -24.15
C ILE A 138 2.72 -12.72 -24.65
#